data_AF-A0A495L248-F1
#
_entry.id   AF-A0A495L248-F1
#
_cell.length_a   1.000
_cell.length_b   1.000
_cell.length_c   1.000
_cell.angle_alpha   90.00
_cell.angle_beta   90.00
_cell.angle_gamma   90.00
#
_symmetry.space_group_name_H-M   'P 1'
#
loop_
_entity.id
_entity.type
_entity.pdbx_description
1 polymer ?
#
loop_
_entity_poly.entity_id
_entity_poly.type
_entity_poly.pdbx_seq_one_letter_code
_entity_poly.pdbx_strand_id
1 'polypeptide(L)'
;MSSWDIDPEGVAAVLTAVAGHFGTEGGSGGLIGTASDLERSLNRCAEIPASFPITTALGEWAEHYFGLIGQMAALTASALEGTAAATTAYVEGNGNMAAQTEAAEHQATAGVVPLADHTAPGYSEPLP
;
A
#
# COMPACT_ATOMS: atom_id res chain seq x y z
N MET A 1 14.15 -17.11 -10.59
CA MET A 1 13.67 -15.72 -10.66
C MET A 1 14.35 -14.94 -9.55
N SER A 2 15.10 -13.88 -9.88
CA SER A 2 15.76 -13.01 -8.89
C SER A 2 14.69 -12.38 -7.99
N SER A 3 15.01 -12.18 -6.71
CA SER A 3 14.07 -11.65 -5.72
C SER A 3 13.44 -10.33 -6.17
N TRP A 4 12.19 -10.12 -5.77
CA TRP A 4 11.48 -8.86 -5.96
C TRP A 4 12.22 -7.73 -5.22
N ASP A 5 12.36 -6.55 -5.83
CA ASP A 5 13.02 -5.39 -5.19
C ASP A 5 12.15 -4.78 -4.06
N ILE A 6 10.84 -5.09 -4.05
CA ILE A 6 9.93 -4.74 -2.96
C ILE A 6 9.23 -5.99 -2.44
N ASP A 7 8.90 -6.00 -1.14
CA ASP A 7 8.06 -7.01 -0.49
C ASP A 7 6.63 -6.44 -0.33
N PRO A 8 5.67 -6.79 -1.21
CA PRO A 8 4.31 -6.25 -1.14
C PRO A 8 3.56 -6.64 0.13
N GLU A 9 3.82 -7.84 0.66
CA GLU A 9 3.19 -8.31 1.90
C GLU A 9 3.73 -7.53 3.10
N GLY A 10 5.05 -7.31 3.14
CA GLY A 10 5.69 -6.45 4.13
C GLY A 10 5.16 -5.01 4.10
N VAL A 11 4.98 -4.44 2.90
CA VAL A 11 4.40 -3.10 2.75
C VAL A 11 2.95 -3.07 3.25
N ALA A 12 2.13 -4.05 2.89
CA ALA A 12 0.75 -4.14 3.36
C ALA A 12 0.67 -4.20 4.89
N ALA A 13 1.54 -5.00 5.54
CA ALA A 13 1.61 -5.09 6.99
C ALA A 13 1.95 -3.74 7.66
N VAL A 14 2.92 -3.00 7.08
CA VAL A 14 3.27 -1.65 7.56
C VAL A 14 2.10 -0.68 7.37
N LEU A 15 1.42 -0.70 6.22
CA LEU A 15 0.26 0.15 5.97
C LEU A 15 -0.87 -0.13 6.96
N THR A 16 -1.16 -1.39 7.27
CA THR A 16 -2.13 -1.77 8.30
C THR A 16 -1.74 -1.26 9.68
N ALA A 17 -0.45 -1.38 10.07
CA ALA A 17 0.03 -0.88 11.35
C ALA A 17 -0.09 0.66 11.45
N VAL A 18 0.29 1.38 10.41
CA VAL A 18 0.18 2.85 10.34
C VAL A 18 -1.28 3.28 10.37
N ALA A 19 -2.17 2.60 9.64
CA ALA A 19 -3.61 2.84 9.71
C ALA A 19 -4.14 2.63 11.14
N GLY A 20 -3.68 1.60 11.85
CA GLY A 20 -4.02 1.39 13.26
C GLY A 20 -3.59 2.53 14.19
N HIS A 21 -2.41 3.11 13.97
CA HIS A 21 -1.96 4.30 14.71
C HIS A 21 -2.74 5.57 14.36
N PHE A 22 -3.19 5.67 13.11
CA PHE A 22 -4.01 6.78 12.65
C PHE A 22 -5.40 6.74 13.31
N GLY A 23 -6.01 5.56 13.36
CA GLY A 23 -7.23 5.30 14.09
C GLY A 23 -7.77 3.90 13.82
N THR A 24 -8.41 3.29 14.81
CA THR A 24 -9.05 1.98 14.63
C THR A 24 -10.49 2.16 14.14
N GLU A 25 -10.96 1.26 13.27
CA GLU A 25 -12.39 1.13 12.97
C GLU A 25 -13.18 1.02 14.30
N GLY A 26 -14.02 2.02 14.60
CA GLY A 26 -14.71 2.15 15.89
C GLY A 26 -14.39 3.41 16.69
N GLY A 27 -13.39 4.21 16.29
CA GLY A 27 -13.28 5.63 16.63
C GLY A 27 -12.73 5.98 18.02
N SER A 28 -12.24 5.02 18.81
CA SER A 28 -11.73 5.29 20.17
C SER A 28 -10.20 5.23 20.33
N GLY A 29 -9.46 4.93 19.26
CA GLY A 29 -8.00 4.75 19.30
C GLY A 29 -7.25 5.62 18.29
N GLY A 30 -5.92 5.64 18.42
CA GLY A 30 -5.02 6.32 17.50
C GLY A 30 -5.05 7.85 17.58
N LEU A 31 -4.53 8.51 16.55
CA LEU A 31 -4.49 9.97 16.44
C LEU A 31 -5.89 10.58 16.48
N ILE A 32 -6.85 9.99 15.76
CA ILE A 32 -8.23 10.50 15.71
C ILE A 32 -8.91 10.40 17.08
N GLY A 33 -8.80 9.24 17.76
CA GLY A 33 -9.36 9.08 19.11
C GLY A 33 -8.76 10.07 20.11
N THR A 34 -7.43 10.24 20.07
CA THR A 34 -6.72 11.18 20.94
C THR A 34 -7.15 12.64 20.69
N ALA A 35 -7.39 13.01 19.42
CA ALA A 35 -7.89 14.34 19.07
C ALA A 35 -9.31 14.57 19.61
N SER A 36 -10.21 13.58 19.52
CA SER A 36 -11.56 13.67 20.10
C SER A 36 -11.55 13.74 21.63
N ASP A 37 -10.64 13.02 22.29
CA ASP A 37 -10.48 13.11 23.74
C ASP A 37 -9.92 14.46 24.19
N LEU A 38 -9.02 15.04 23.39
CA LEU A 38 -8.53 16.39 23.62
C LEU A 38 -9.66 17.42 23.49
N GLU A 39 -10.49 17.33 22.45
CA GLU A 39 -11.67 18.20 22.25
C GLU A 39 -12.62 18.12 23.44
N ARG A 40 -12.94 16.90 23.89
CA ARG A 40 -13.80 16.69 25.06
C ARG A 40 -13.20 17.29 26.32
N SER A 41 -11.89 17.18 26.51
CA SER A 41 -11.18 17.74 27.65
C SER A 41 -11.18 19.27 27.61
N LEU A 42 -10.97 19.86 26.43
CA LEU A 42 -11.04 21.30 26.24
C LEU A 42 -12.43 21.85 26.51
N ASN A 43 -13.49 21.20 26.03
CA ASN A 43 -14.87 21.62 26.29
C ASN A 43 -15.19 21.61 27.79
N ARG A 44 -14.77 20.56 28.52
CA ARG A 44 -14.90 20.53 30.00
C ARG A 44 -14.08 21.63 30.67
N CYS A 45 -12.87 21.87 30.19
CA CYS A 45 -12.03 22.95 30.69
C CYS A 45 -12.59 24.33 30.37
N ALA A 46 -13.42 24.50 29.35
CA ALA A 46 -14.06 25.76 29.00
C ALA A 46 -15.32 26.05 29.86
N GLU A 47 -15.94 25.01 30.43
CA GLU A 47 -17.12 25.15 31.30
C GLU A 47 -16.78 25.67 32.72
N ILE A 48 -15.52 25.52 33.15
CA ILE A 48 -15.05 25.84 34.52
C ILE A 48 -14.58 27.30 34.70
N PRO A 49 -13.83 27.93 33.77
CA PRO A 49 -13.24 29.25 33.97
C PRO A 49 -14.25 30.38 33.78
N ALA A 50 -14.45 31.18 34.83
CA ALA A 50 -15.23 32.41 34.80
C ALA A 50 -14.43 33.63 34.27
N SER A 51 -13.31 33.42 33.57
CA SER A 51 -12.36 34.47 33.21
C SER A 51 -12.15 34.54 31.69
N PHE A 52 -12.57 35.66 31.09
CA PHE A 52 -12.46 35.92 29.65
C PHE A 52 -11.05 35.67 29.08
N PRO A 53 -9.95 36.16 29.69
CA PRO A 53 -8.60 35.86 29.22
C PRO A 53 -8.25 34.37 29.14
N ILE A 54 -8.76 33.56 30.08
CA ILE A 54 -8.50 32.11 30.10
C ILE A 54 -9.25 31.44 28.95
N THR A 55 -10.51 31.78 28.75
CA THR A 55 -11.32 31.23 27.66
C THR A 55 -10.74 31.58 26.29
N THR A 56 -10.28 32.83 26.09
CA THR A 56 -9.63 33.25 24.84
C THR A 56 -8.34 32.47 24.60
N ALA A 57 -7.44 32.39 25.58
CA ALA A 57 -6.19 31.65 25.45
C ALA A 57 -6.41 30.15 25.16
N LEU A 58 -7.44 29.54 25.78
CA LEU A 58 -7.82 28.16 25.53
C LEU A 58 -8.33 27.96 24.09
N GLY A 59 -9.11 28.91 23.57
CA GLY A 59 -9.59 28.90 22.19
C GLY A 59 -8.47 28.99 21.17
N GLU A 60 -7.54 29.94 21.33
CA GLU A 60 -6.38 30.10 20.45
C GLU A 60 -5.46 28.87 20.48
N TRP A 61 -5.25 28.30 21.66
CA TRP A 61 -4.51 27.05 21.82
C TRP A 61 -5.20 25.91 21.07
N ALA A 62 -6.51 25.75 21.27
CA ALA A 62 -7.29 24.71 20.60
C ALA A 62 -7.20 24.83 19.08
N GLU A 63 -7.42 26.04 18.53
CA GLU A 63 -7.36 26.29 17.10
C GLU A 63 -6.00 25.92 16.50
N HIS A 64 -4.90 26.33 17.15
CA HIS A 64 -3.55 26.01 16.68
C HIS A 64 -3.29 24.50 16.64
N TYR A 65 -3.56 23.80 17.74
CA TYR A 65 -3.23 22.38 17.85
C TYR A 65 -4.17 21.50 17.03
N PHE A 66 -5.46 21.83 16.91
CA PHE A 66 -6.35 21.11 15.99
C PHE A 66 -5.97 21.32 14.54
N GLY A 67 -5.48 22.51 14.18
CA GLY A 67 -4.89 22.76 12.87
C GLY A 67 -3.69 21.84 12.58
N LEU A 68 -2.76 21.70 13.54
CA LEU A 68 -1.60 20.82 13.41
C LEU A 68 -1.99 19.34 13.33
N ILE A 69 -2.91 18.89 14.19
CA ILE A 69 -3.43 17.51 14.17
C ILE A 69 -4.09 17.20 12.82
N GLY A 70 -4.89 18.13 12.29
CA GLY A 70 -5.51 18.01 10.97
C GLY A 70 -4.48 17.88 9.83
N GLN A 71 -3.39 18.65 9.88
CA GLN A 71 -2.30 18.53 8.90
C GLN A 71 -1.57 17.19 9.00
N MET A 72 -1.27 16.72 10.22
CA MET A 72 -0.68 15.39 10.43
C MET A 72 -1.59 14.29 9.89
N ALA A 73 -2.90 14.43 10.10
CA ALA A 73 -3.88 13.49 9.61
C ALA A 73 -3.93 13.45 8.08
N ALA A 74 -3.96 14.62 7.43
CA ALA A 74 -3.93 14.73 5.98
C ALA A 74 -2.65 14.15 5.38
N LEU A 75 -1.49 14.42 5.98
CA LEU A 75 -0.20 13.88 5.54
C LEU A 75 -0.12 12.36 5.70
N THR A 76 -0.64 11.83 6.80
CA THR A 76 -0.67 10.39 7.05
C THR A 76 -1.56 9.67 6.05
N ALA A 77 -2.76 10.23 5.79
CA ALA A 77 -3.68 9.69 4.81
C ALA A 77 -3.09 9.69 3.38
N SER A 78 -2.45 10.79 2.97
CA SER A 78 -1.84 10.87 1.64
C SER A 78 -0.64 9.93 1.48
N ALA A 79 0.14 9.72 2.55
CA ALA A 79 1.24 8.76 2.55
C ALA A 79 0.73 7.30 2.45
N LEU A 80 -0.34 6.95 3.18
CA LEU A 80 -0.96 5.63 3.10
C LEU A 80 -1.48 5.36 1.68
N GLU A 81 -2.23 6.29 1.11
CA GLU A 81 -2.80 6.18 -0.24
C GLU A 81 -1.71 6.09 -1.31
N GLY A 82 -0.73 7.00 -1.26
CA GLY A 82 0.37 7.03 -2.22
C GLY A 82 1.24 5.76 -2.18
N THR A 83 1.49 5.23 -0.99
CA THR A 83 2.28 3.99 -0.83
C THR A 83 1.50 2.77 -1.34
N ALA A 84 0.21 2.69 -1.04
CA ALA A 84 -0.66 1.63 -1.55
C ALA A 84 -0.71 1.67 -3.08
N ALA A 85 -0.94 2.85 -3.67
CA ALA A 85 -0.98 3.04 -5.12
C ALA A 85 0.36 2.67 -5.79
N ALA A 86 1.48 3.09 -5.23
CA ALA A 86 2.82 2.75 -5.74
C ALA A 86 3.08 1.24 -5.69
N THR A 87 2.66 0.56 -4.62
CA THR A 87 2.81 -0.89 -4.47
C THR A 87 1.98 -1.64 -5.50
N THR A 88 0.73 -1.25 -5.70
CA THR A 88 -0.14 -1.80 -6.75
C THR A 88 0.48 -1.60 -8.14
N ALA A 89 0.92 -0.39 -8.46
CA ALA A 89 1.55 -0.08 -9.74
C ALA A 89 2.82 -0.92 -9.99
N TYR A 90 3.61 -1.19 -8.96
CA TYR A 90 4.78 -2.06 -9.06
C TYR A 90 4.40 -3.51 -9.38
N VAL A 91 3.41 -4.07 -8.66
CA VAL A 91 2.94 -5.44 -8.87
C VAL A 91 2.33 -5.61 -10.27
N GLU A 92 1.50 -4.66 -10.69
CA GLU A 92 0.90 -4.65 -12.04
C GLU A 92 1.95 -4.50 -13.14
N GLY A 93 2.92 -3.60 -12.95
CA GLY A 93 4.03 -3.41 -13.89
C GLY A 93 4.84 -4.68 -14.11
N ASN A 94 5.16 -5.40 -13.03
CA ASN A 94 5.84 -6.69 -13.11
C ASN A 94 5.00 -7.76 -13.84
N GLY A 95 3.70 -7.84 -13.56
CA GLY A 95 2.79 -8.75 -14.27
C GLY A 95 2.75 -8.46 -15.77
N ASN A 96 2.71 -7.18 -16.16
CA ASN A 96 2.70 -6.76 -17.56
C ASN A 96 4.01 -7.11 -18.28
N MET A 97 5.17 -6.97 -17.63
CA MET A 97 6.46 -7.35 -18.20
C MET A 97 6.60 -8.87 -18.36
N ALA A 98 6.11 -9.64 -17.39
CA ALA A 98 6.08 -11.10 -17.48
C ALA A 98 5.21 -11.55 -18.67
N ALA A 99 3.99 -11.03 -18.79
CA ALA A 99 3.10 -11.33 -19.90
C ALA A 99 3.68 -10.94 -21.27
N GLN A 100 4.38 -9.80 -21.36
CA GLN A 100 5.08 -9.39 -22.58
C GLN A 100 6.26 -10.31 -22.92
N THR A 101 7.00 -10.78 -21.92
CA THR A 101 8.11 -11.71 -22.11
C THR A 101 7.60 -13.04 -22.66
N GLU A 102 6.55 -13.60 -22.05
CA GLU A 102 5.89 -14.82 -22.54
C GLU A 102 5.34 -14.65 -23.96
N ALA A 103 4.69 -13.51 -24.24
CA ALA A 103 4.22 -13.20 -25.59
C ALA A 103 5.36 -13.12 -26.61
N ALA A 104 6.51 -12.52 -26.25
CA ALA A 104 7.69 -12.44 -27.10
C ALA A 104 8.33 -13.82 -27.34
N GLU A 105 8.40 -14.68 -26.31
CA GLU A 105 8.89 -16.06 -26.45
C GLU A 105 7.97 -16.92 -27.32
N HIS A 106 6.66 -16.78 -27.17
CA HIS A 106 5.68 -17.45 -28.01
C HIS A 106 5.81 -17.01 -29.48
N GLN A 107 6.02 -15.72 -29.74
CA GLN A 107 6.28 -15.21 -31.09
C GLN A 107 7.62 -15.71 -31.66
N ALA A 108 8.67 -15.82 -30.83
CA ALA A 108 9.96 -16.35 -31.24
C ALA A 108 9.89 -17.85 -31.61
N THR A 109 8.97 -18.60 -30.98
CA THR A 109 8.80 -20.04 -31.23
C THR A 109 7.80 -20.34 -32.37
N ALA A 110 6.97 -19.37 -32.77
CA ALA A 110 5.87 -19.51 -33.74
C ALA A 110 6.29 -19.81 -35.21
N GLY A 111 7.54 -20.20 -35.46
CA GLY A 111 8.04 -20.64 -36.77
C GLY A 111 8.93 -21.88 -36.75
N VAL A 112 9.17 -22.49 -35.58
CA VAL A 112 10.02 -23.68 -35.45
C VAL A 112 9.13 -24.93 -35.54
N VAL A 113 9.07 -25.57 -36.71
CA VAL A 113 8.49 -26.90 -36.84
C VAL A 113 9.37 -27.87 -36.06
N PRO A 114 8.86 -28.59 -35.04
CA PRO A 114 9.63 -29.64 -34.39
C PRO A 114 10.04 -30.66 -35.46
N LEU A 115 11.34 -30.86 -35.66
CA LEU A 115 11.85 -31.88 -36.58
C LEU A 115 11.30 -33.22 -36.07
N ALA A 116 10.44 -33.86 -36.86
CA ALA A 116 9.94 -35.18 -36.51
C ALA A 116 11.14 -36.11 -36.28
N ASP A 117 11.20 -36.70 -35.08
CA ASP A 117 12.16 -37.75 -34.75
C ASP A 117 11.89 -38.91 -35.70
N HIS A 118 12.70 -39.01 -36.75
CA HIS A 118 12.64 -40.07 -37.73
C HIS A 118 13.45 -41.22 -37.14
N THR A 119 12.88 -41.92 -36.15
CA THR A 119 13.23 -43.31 -35.94
C THR A 119 12.82 -44.07 -37.21
N ALA A 120 13.77 -44.18 -38.14
CA ALA A 120 13.59 -44.86 -39.40
C ALA A 120 13.19 -46.33 -39.15
N PRO A 121 12.14 -46.86 -39.81
CA PRO A 121 11.81 -48.27 -39.73
C PRO A 121 12.94 -49.06 -40.38
N GLY A 122 13.57 -49.94 -39.59
CA GLY A 122 14.68 -50.79 -40.03
C GLY A 122 14.27 -51.65 -41.23
N TYR A 123 14.83 -51.34 -42.39
CA TYR A 123 14.94 -52.27 -43.50
C TYR A 123 16.20 -53.12 -43.27
N SER A 124 16.01 -54.40 -42.96
CA SER A 124 17.06 -55.40 -43.02
C SER A 124 17.29 -55.81 -44.48
N GLU A 125 18.43 -55.42 -45.07
CA GLU A 125 18.92 -56.05 -46.29
C GLU A 125 19.41 -57.49 -46.01
N PRO A 126 19.22 -58.45 -46.93
CA PRO A 126 19.78 -59.79 -46.81
C PRO A 126 21.24 -59.79 -47.31
N LEU A 127 22.15 -60.37 -46.53
CA LEU A 127 23.54 -60.61 -46.97
C LEU A 127 23.64 -61.93 -47.76
N PRO A 128 24.56 -62.03 -48.75
CA PRO A 128 24.79 -63.23 -49.56
C PRO A 128 25.45 -64.39 -48.80
#